data_AF-A0A7C3MI27-F1
#
_entry.id   AF-A0A7C3MI27-F1
#
_cell.length_a   1.000
_cell.length_b   1.000
_cell.length_c   1.000
_cell.angle_alpha   90.00
_cell.angle_beta   90.00
_cell.angle_gamma   90.00
#
_symmetry.space_group_name_H-M   'P 1'
#
loop_
_entity.id
_entity.type
_entity.pdbx_description
1 polymer ?
#
loop_
_entity_poly.entity_id
_entity_poly.type
_entity_poly.pdbx_seq_one_letter_code
_entity_poly.pdbx_strand_id
1 'polypeptide(L)'
;MFKNLYFSRKLVHFLILSFLFSFSSPLSYGFSFIQGKLPIYFAKNDGLYGEGIKFYGIEQGIFFREDGVYFLFKGKPERNENSEILKILFQGRNKNLEIEGEEISGKVNYLIGRDISNWKRGIPTFKKIRYKDVYKGVDIVFYGGRGGLEYDILIRPGVDVSKILFEIEGFKELKETKDGGISFIFSSGKVIHQRKPYIYQEINGKRIEIDGSYRIFEKNGMKYFGFNVNSFDSRYPLIIDPTIIYSTFLGGSNFDGGYGIAVDNLGYVYVIGQTFSS
;
A
#
# COMPACT_ATOMS: atom_id res chain seq x y z
N MET A 1 53.05 -14.34 43.64
CA MET A 1 51.74 -14.70 44.22
C MET A 1 50.67 -13.97 43.42
N PHE A 2 50.42 -14.36 42.17
CA PHE A 2 49.46 -15.38 41.69
C PHE A 2 47.97 -15.05 41.96
N LYS A 3 47.27 -14.61 40.91
CA LYS A 3 46.02 -15.15 40.29
C LYS A 3 45.22 -14.00 39.63
N ASN A 4 45.27 -13.87 38.30
CA ASN A 4 44.39 -14.50 37.27
C ASN A 4 43.12 -13.66 37.00
N LEU A 5 42.96 -13.00 35.83
CA LEU A 5 42.52 -13.52 34.51
C LEU A 5 40.99 -13.82 34.50
N TYR A 6 40.11 -13.35 33.59
CA TYR A 6 40.18 -13.21 32.13
C TYR A 6 39.14 -12.19 31.57
N PHE A 7 39.49 -11.67 30.39
CA PHE A 7 38.73 -10.86 29.42
C PHE A 7 37.55 -11.58 28.74
N SER A 8 36.59 -10.81 28.18
CA SER A 8 36.21 -10.80 26.73
C SER A 8 34.81 -10.17 26.51
N ARG A 9 34.70 -8.86 26.20
CA ARG A 9 34.59 -8.25 24.85
C ARG A 9 33.50 -8.84 23.92
N LYS A 10 32.46 -8.04 23.64
CA LYS A 10 32.28 -7.32 22.35
C LYS A 10 31.11 -6.32 22.46
N LEU A 11 31.41 -5.10 22.92
CA LEU A 11 30.72 -3.90 22.43
C LEU A 11 31.42 -3.53 21.13
N VAL A 12 30.71 -3.53 20.01
CA VAL A 12 31.20 -2.92 18.77
C VAL A 12 30.48 -1.58 18.64
N HIS A 13 31.15 -0.52 19.08
CA HIS A 13 30.90 0.83 18.58
C HIS A 13 31.56 0.92 17.20
N PHE A 14 30.81 1.24 16.15
CA PHE A 14 31.41 1.75 14.91
C PHE A 14 31.34 3.27 14.93
N LEU A 15 32.51 3.86 15.19
CA LEU A 15 32.84 5.25 14.92
C LEU A 15 33.36 5.26 13.47
N ILE A 16 32.70 5.96 12.54
CA ILE A 16 33.26 6.16 11.19
C ILE A 16 33.97 7.51 11.17
N LEU A 17 35.29 7.44 11.04
CA LEU A 17 36.20 8.53 10.78
C LEU A 17 36.17 8.86 9.28
N SER A 18 35.81 10.08 8.90
CA SER A 18 35.86 10.53 7.50
C SER A 18 37.28 11.01 7.16
N PHE A 19 38.01 10.29 6.31
CA PHE A 19 39.18 10.81 5.61
C PHE A 19 38.74 11.36 4.24
N LEU A 20 38.95 12.66 4.01
CA LEU A 20 38.82 13.29 2.70
C LEU A 20 40.04 12.92 1.85
N PHE A 21 39.82 12.18 0.77
CA PHE A 21 40.73 12.16 -0.37
C PHE A 21 39.97 12.64 -1.61
N SER A 22 40.39 13.78 -2.14
CA SER A 22 39.96 14.30 -3.42
C SER A 22 40.59 13.48 -4.54
N PHE A 23 39.77 12.88 -5.41
CA PHE A 23 40.20 12.51 -6.76
C PHE A 23 39.12 12.88 -7.78
N SER A 24 39.59 13.53 -8.84
CA SER A 24 38.90 13.97 -10.04
C SER A 24 38.27 12.81 -10.84
N SER A 25 37.04 13.07 -11.31
CA SER A 25 36.18 12.39 -12.30
C SER A 25 36.83 11.59 -13.47
N PRO A 26 36.04 10.88 -14.32
CA PRO A 26 34.93 9.96 -14.06
C PRO A 26 35.14 8.62 -14.82
N LEU A 27 34.63 7.50 -14.29
CA LEU A 27 34.46 6.27 -15.07
C LEU A 27 33.03 5.76 -14.87
N SER A 28 32.23 6.04 -15.89
CA SER A 28 30.91 5.52 -16.14
C SER A 28 30.92 3.99 -16.16
N TYR A 29 30.44 3.38 -15.09
CA TYR A 29 29.87 2.04 -15.12
C TYR A 29 28.36 2.17 -15.00
N GLY A 30 27.67 1.84 -16.08
CA GLY A 30 26.22 1.80 -16.13
C GLY A 30 25.70 0.77 -15.14
N PHE A 31 24.96 1.24 -14.13
CA PHE A 31 24.11 0.40 -13.32
C PHE A 31 22.69 0.53 -13.83
N SER A 32 22.25 -0.54 -14.50
CA SER A 32 20.86 -0.81 -14.81
C SER A 32 20.02 -0.54 -13.56
N PHE A 33 19.04 0.35 -13.68
CA PHE A 33 18.02 0.61 -12.67
C PHE A 33 17.38 -0.73 -12.27
N ILE A 34 17.71 -1.25 -11.10
CA ILE A 34 16.86 -2.25 -10.44
C ILE A 34 15.64 -1.47 -9.95
N GLN A 35 14.68 -1.25 -10.85
CA GLN A 35 13.35 -0.77 -10.53
C GLN A 35 12.53 -1.95 -9.97
N GLY A 36 12.99 -2.51 -8.85
CA GLY A 36 12.24 -3.46 -8.05
C GLY A 36 11.44 -2.68 -7.02
N LYS A 37 10.21 -2.29 -7.35
CA LYS A 37 9.27 -1.79 -6.32
C LYS A 37 9.06 -2.94 -5.32
N LEU A 38 9.56 -2.78 -4.10
CA LEU A 38 9.29 -3.72 -3.01
C LEU A 38 7.77 -3.86 -2.84
N PRO A 39 7.25 -5.07 -2.55
CA PRO A 39 5.84 -5.26 -2.28
C PRO A 39 5.40 -4.35 -1.13
N ILE A 40 4.20 -3.78 -1.26
CA ILE A 40 3.61 -2.96 -0.19
C ILE A 40 3.35 -3.84 1.02
N TYR A 41 3.92 -3.46 2.15
CA TYR A 41 3.62 -4.02 3.46
C TYR A 41 2.76 -3.05 4.27
N PHE A 42 2.04 -3.60 5.23
CA PHE A 42 1.13 -2.85 6.08
C PHE A 42 1.57 -2.90 7.52
N ALA A 43 1.12 -1.95 8.31
CA ALA A 43 1.31 -1.93 9.75
C ALA A 43 0.00 -1.56 10.45
N LYS A 44 -0.15 -2.03 11.69
CA LYS A 44 -1.30 -1.68 12.54
C LYS A 44 -1.15 -0.24 13.03
N ASN A 45 -2.24 0.52 13.01
CA ASN A 45 -2.24 1.84 13.63
C ASN A 45 -2.28 1.69 15.16
N ASP A 46 -1.18 2.03 15.82
CA ASP A 46 -1.03 2.03 17.28
C ASP A 46 -1.04 3.47 17.84
N GLY A 47 -1.96 4.28 17.31
CA GLY A 47 -2.10 5.71 17.63
C GLY A 47 -1.05 6.60 16.94
N LEU A 48 -0.46 6.15 15.82
CA LEU A 48 0.39 6.99 14.98
C LEU A 48 -0.45 7.93 14.10
N TYR A 49 -1.59 7.44 13.64
CA TYR A 49 -2.55 8.17 12.83
C TYR A 49 -3.88 8.32 13.57
N GLY A 50 -4.69 9.28 13.11
CA GLY A 50 -5.96 9.66 13.74
C GLY A 50 -6.95 8.52 13.95
N GLU A 51 -7.93 8.78 14.83
CA GLU A 51 -8.95 7.81 15.21
C GLU A 51 -9.74 7.28 14.00
N GLY A 52 -10.01 5.96 14.02
CA GLY A 52 -10.71 5.24 12.96
C GLY A 52 -9.80 4.57 11.91
N ILE A 53 -8.51 4.92 11.83
CA ILE A 53 -7.53 4.18 11.01
C ILE A 53 -7.11 2.92 11.76
N LYS A 54 -7.26 1.74 11.14
CA LYS A 54 -6.92 0.44 11.72
C LYS A 54 -5.56 -0.07 11.24
N PHE A 55 -5.31 0.06 9.94
CA PHE A 55 -4.05 -0.29 9.30
C PHE A 55 -3.63 0.80 8.31
N TYR A 56 -2.37 0.81 7.93
CA TYR A 56 -1.85 1.68 6.89
C TYR A 56 -0.77 0.98 6.06
N GLY A 57 -0.61 1.39 4.81
CA GLY A 57 0.51 0.98 3.97
C GLY A 57 1.77 1.74 4.39
N ILE A 58 2.83 1.00 4.71
CA ILE A 58 4.10 1.57 5.18
C ILE A 58 4.68 2.44 4.07
N GLU A 59 4.85 3.74 4.35
CA GLU A 59 5.36 4.76 3.41
C GLU A 59 4.51 4.99 2.14
N GLN A 60 3.27 4.50 2.11
CA GLN A 60 2.45 4.47 0.90
C GLN A 60 1.28 5.47 0.88
N GLY A 61 0.99 6.15 1.99
CA GLY A 61 -0.18 7.03 2.10
C GLY A 61 -1.52 6.30 1.95
N ILE A 62 -1.55 4.97 2.14
CA ILE A 62 -2.77 4.16 2.13
C ILE A 62 -3.25 3.97 3.56
N PHE A 63 -4.53 4.19 3.82
CA PHE A 63 -5.14 3.98 5.13
C PHE A 63 -6.39 3.10 5.03
N PHE A 64 -6.50 2.17 5.97
CA PHE A 64 -7.58 1.20 6.05
C PHE A 64 -8.48 1.55 7.23
N ARG A 65 -9.75 1.84 6.94
CA ARG A 65 -10.78 2.19 7.91
C ARG A 65 -11.97 1.24 7.76
N GLU A 66 -12.86 1.22 8.74
CA GLU A 66 -14.07 0.38 8.71
C GLU A 66 -15.06 0.76 7.60
N ASP A 67 -14.95 1.98 7.06
CA ASP A 67 -15.78 2.50 5.97
C ASP A 67 -15.20 2.32 4.58
N GLY A 68 -13.88 2.07 4.47
CA GLY A 68 -13.23 1.92 3.18
C GLY A 68 -11.72 2.10 3.24
N VAL A 69 -11.15 2.34 2.06
CA VAL A 69 -9.71 2.56 1.87
C VAL A 69 -9.47 3.97 1.35
N TYR A 70 -8.45 4.61 1.92
CA TYR A 70 -8.15 6.02 1.70
C TYR A 70 -6.74 6.13 1.15
N PHE A 71 -6.57 6.94 0.10
CA PHE A 71 -5.26 7.23 -0.49
C PHE A 71 -4.98 8.72 -0.32
N LEU A 72 -3.97 9.04 0.48
CA LEU A 72 -3.52 10.40 0.74
C LEU A 72 -2.33 10.74 -0.15
N PHE A 73 -2.49 11.79 -0.95
CA PHE A 73 -1.40 12.49 -1.60
C PHE A 73 -1.04 13.71 -0.77
N LYS A 74 0.07 13.65 -0.04
CA LYS A 74 0.56 14.81 0.71
C LYS A 74 0.85 15.95 -0.27
N GLY A 75 0.29 17.11 0.03
CA GLY A 75 0.58 18.36 -0.67
C GLY A 75 1.98 18.87 -0.31
N LYS A 76 2.48 19.80 -1.11
CA LYS A 76 3.75 20.51 -0.87
C LYS A 76 3.44 21.98 -0.61
N PRO A 77 3.39 22.43 0.67
CA PRO A 77 3.06 23.81 1.03
C PRO A 77 3.98 24.83 0.35
N GLU A 78 5.28 24.51 0.20
CA GLU A 78 6.28 25.33 -0.49
C GLU A 78 5.94 25.62 -1.96
N ARG A 79 5.09 24.78 -2.57
CA ARG A 79 4.62 24.89 -3.96
C ARG A 79 3.16 25.32 -4.05
N ASN A 80 2.55 25.74 -2.93
CA ASN A 80 1.10 25.96 -2.81
C ASN A 80 0.27 24.75 -3.27
N GLU A 81 0.80 23.53 -3.11
CA GLU A 81 0.08 22.30 -3.42
C GLU A 81 -0.63 21.80 -2.16
N ASN A 82 -1.96 21.73 -2.21
CA ASN A 82 -2.76 21.14 -1.14
C ASN A 82 -2.68 19.61 -1.13
N SER A 83 -2.91 19.01 0.03
CA SER A 83 -3.08 17.55 0.11
C SER A 83 -4.41 17.14 -0.49
N GLU A 84 -4.42 15.99 -1.16
CA GLU A 84 -5.60 15.43 -1.80
C GLU A 84 -5.84 14.01 -1.28
N ILE A 85 -7.09 13.61 -1.11
CA ILE A 85 -7.47 12.31 -0.55
C ILE A 85 -8.49 11.66 -1.45
N LEU A 86 -8.18 10.49 -2.00
CA LEU A 86 -9.19 9.62 -2.59
C LEU A 86 -9.77 8.73 -1.49
N LYS A 87 -11.09 8.64 -1.44
CA LYS A 87 -11.78 7.66 -0.59
C LYS A 87 -12.50 6.67 -1.49
N ILE A 88 -12.27 5.39 -1.24
CA ILE A 88 -13.02 4.28 -1.82
C ILE A 88 -13.81 3.66 -0.67
N LEU A 89 -15.10 3.99 -0.58
CA LEU A 89 -15.97 3.63 0.53
C LEU A 89 -16.83 2.41 0.15
N PHE A 90 -16.98 1.46 1.06
CA PHE A 90 -17.81 0.27 0.83
C PHE A 90 -19.28 0.62 1.07
N GLN A 91 -20.00 0.95 0.00
CA GLN A 91 -21.38 1.40 0.07
C GLN A 91 -22.29 0.22 0.38
N GLY A 92 -23.18 0.37 1.38
CA GLY A 92 -24.07 -0.72 1.81
C GLY A 92 -23.40 -1.86 2.58
N ARG A 93 -22.16 -1.65 3.05
CA ARG A 93 -21.40 -2.62 3.83
C ARG A 93 -22.04 -2.99 5.16
N ASN A 94 -21.60 -4.11 5.72
CA ASN A 94 -21.90 -4.48 7.10
C ASN A 94 -21.32 -3.45 8.09
N LYS A 95 -22.12 -3.03 9.09
CA LYS A 95 -21.74 -1.97 10.04
C LYS A 95 -20.60 -2.37 10.99
N ASN A 96 -20.52 -3.65 11.35
CA ASN A 96 -19.53 -4.18 12.30
C ASN A 96 -18.48 -4.98 11.53
N LEU A 97 -17.73 -4.28 10.68
CA LEU A 97 -16.71 -4.89 9.84
C LEU A 97 -15.52 -5.35 10.67
N GLU A 98 -15.16 -6.62 10.52
CA GLU A 98 -13.93 -7.18 11.06
C GLU A 98 -12.80 -6.99 10.04
N ILE A 99 -11.71 -6.37 10.48
CA ILE A 99 -10.51 -6.16 9.67
C ILE A 99 -9.36 -6.92 10.33
N GLU A 100 -8.80 -7.89 9.62
CA GLU A 100 -7.67 -8.69 10.07
C GLU A 100 -6.46 -8.48 9.18
N GLY A 101 -5.27 -8.70 9.73
CA GLY A 101 -4.01 -8.65 8.99
C GLY A 101 -3.30 -9.99 9.05
N GLU A 102 -2.67 -10.39 7.95
CA GLU A 102 -1.79 -11.57 7.93
C GLU A 102 -0.36 -11.13 8.33
N GLU A 103 -0.03 -11.33 9.61
CA GLU A 103 1.22 -10.85 10.23
C GLU A 103 2.46 -11.53 9.65
N ILE A 104 3.55 -10.77 9.56
CA ILE A 104 4.89 -11.25 9.21
C ILE A 104 5.89 -10.85 10.31
N SER A 105 7.07 -11.48 10.32
CA SER A 105 8.08 -11.27 11.36
C SER A 105 8.67 -9.86 11.41
N GLY A 106 8.55 -9.08 10.34
CA GLY A 106 9.02 -7.70 10.28
C GLY A 106 8.30 -6.79 11.28
N LYS A 107 9.03 -5.81 11.82
CA LYS A 107 8.46 -4.77 12.71
C LYS A 107 8.89 -3.39 12.22
N VAL A 108 8.03 -2.38 12.43
CA VAL A 108 8.35 -0.98 12.12
C VAL A 108 8.50 -0.17 13.41
N ASN A 109 9.43 0.79 13.39
CA ASN A 109 9.65 1.75 14.47
C ASN A 109 9.59 3.18 13.91
N TYR A 110 8.84 4.04 14.57
CA TYR A 110 8.77 5.48 14.30
C TYR A 110 9.38 6.24 15.49
N LEU A 111 10.59 6.78 15.28
CA LEU A 111 11.35 7.53 16.28
C LEU A 111 11.28 9.03 15.96
N ILE A 112 10.06 9.58 15.99
CA ILE A 112 9.79 10.96 15.56
C ILE A 112 9.97 11.93 16.73
N GLY A 113 10.82 12.93 16.54
CA GLY A 113 11.09 13.96 17.54
C GLY A 113 12.05 13.51 18.67
N ARG A 114 12.38 14.46 19.54
CA ARG A 114 13.34 14.25 20.65
C ARG A 114 12.72 13.60 21.88
N ASP A 115 11.40 13.67 22.03
CA ASP A 115 10.68 13.09 23.15
C ASP A 115 10.40 11.60 22.90
N ILE A 116 11.07 10.75 23.69
CA ILE A 116 11.05 9.29 23.57
C ILE A 116 9.64 8.73 23.82
N SER A 117 8.80 9.43 24.58
CA SER A 117 7.43 8.99 24.85
C SER A 117 6.54 9.03 23.60
N ASN A 118 6.91 9.83 22.59
CA ASN A 118 6.24 9.87 21.29
C ASN A 118 6.71 8.77 20.33
N TRP A 119 7.77 8.03 20.67
CA TRP A 119 8.29 6.97 19.82
C TRP A 119 7.36 5.76 19.81
N LYS A 120 7.01 5.29 18.61
CA LYS A 120 6.28 4.04 18.42
C LYS A 120 7.27 2.97 18.00
N ARG A 121 7.31 1.83 18.70
CA ARG A 121 8.30 0.78 18.48
C ARG A 121 7.65 -0.58 18.40
N GLY A 122 8.25 -1.49 17.65
CA GLY A 122 7.82 -2.88 17.55
C GLY A 122 6.43 -3.05 16.91
N ILE A 123 6.02 -2.11 16.04
CA ILE A 123 4.70 -2.18 15.41
C ILE A 123 4.66 -3.43 14.52
N PRO A 124 3.69 -4.34 14.71
CA PRO A 124 3.50 -5.50 13.84
C PRO A 124 3.31 -5.10 12.38
N THR A 125 3.90 -5.88 11.47
CA THR A 125 3.72 -5.71 10.03
C THR A 125 2.96 -6.86 9.42
N PHE A 126 2.31 -6.59 8.29
CA PHE A 126 1.39 -7.51 7.65
C PHE A 126 1.64 -7.52 6.14
N LYS A 127 1.49 -8.68 5.51
CA LYS A 127 1.56 -8.82 4.05
C LYS A 127 0.19 -8.72 3.37
N LYS A 128 -0.90 -8.89 4.13
CA LYS A 128 -2.28 -8.73 3.65
C LYS A 128 -3.16 -8.07 4.71
N ILE A 129 -4.15 -7.31 4.26
CA ILE A 129 -5.25 -6.80 5.09
C ILE A 129 -6.56 -7.34 4.52
N ARG A 130 -7.37 -7.99 5.34
CA ARG A 130 -8.65 -8.57 4.94
C ARG A 130 -9.80 -7.91 5.69
N TYR A 131 -10.76 -7.42 4.93
CA TYR A 131 -12.10 -7.11 5.42
C TYR A 131 -12.97 -8.35 5.27
N LYS A 132 -13.50 -8.85 6.38
CA LYS A 132 -14.40 -10.01 6.39
C LYS A 132 -15.84 -9.57 6.28
N ASP A 133 -16.59 -10.27 5.43
CA ASP A 133 -18.02 -10.05 5.26
C ASP A 133 -18.33 -8.56 5.05
N VAL A 134 -17.61 -7.87 4.15
CA VAL A 134 -17.90 -6.48 3.74
C VAL A 134 -19.35 -6.39 3.31
N TYR A 135 -19.75 -7.36 2.50
CA TYR A 135 -21.14 -7.70 2.24
C TYR A 135 -21.35 -9.13 2.71
N LYS A 136 -22.59 -9.48 3.08
CA LYS A 136 -22.92 -10.88 3.41
C LYS A 136 -22.50 -11.80 2.26
N GLY A 137 -21.46 -12.59 2.46
CA GLY A 137 -20.91 -13.45 1.41
C GLY A 137 -19.58 -13.00 0.79
N VAL A 138 -19.05 -11.82 1.16
CA VAL A 138 -17.98 -11.16 0.40
C VAL A 138 -16.88 -10.67 1.33
N ASP A 139 -15.66 -11.13 1.08
CA ASP A 139 -14.47 -10.59 1.73
C ASP A 139 -13.68 -9.75 0.72
N ILE A 140 -12.93 -8.76 1.20
CA ILE A 140 -11.99 -7.99 0.36
C ILE A 140 -10.60 -8.09 0.99
N VAL A 141 -9.62 -8.54 0.21
CA VAL A 141 -8.25 -8.80 0.67
C VAL A 141 -7.28 -7.92 -0.09
N PHE A 142 -6.61 -6.99 0.59
CA PHE A 142 -5.59 -6.10 0.03
C PHE A 142 -4.19 -6.65 0.25
N TYR A 143 -3.32 -6.51 -0.74
CA TYR A 143 -1.91 -6.93 -0.68
C TYR A 143 -1.02 -6.13 -1.62
N GLY A 144 0.29 -6.13 -1.35
CA GLY A 144 1.28 -5.52 -2.23
C GLY A 144 1.63 -6.44 -3.41
N GLY A 145 1.37 -5.98 -4.64
CA GLY A 145 1.73 -6.66 -5.87
C GLY A 145 2.94 -6.04 -6.58
N ARG A 146 3.27 -6.54 -7.78
CA ARG A 146 4.45 -6.07 -8.55
C ARG A 146 4.31 -4.62 -9.05
N GLY A 147 3.09 -4.09 -9.12
CA GLY A 147 2.79 -2.77 -9.68
C GLY A 147 2.25 -1.73 -8.69
N GLY A 148 1.92 -2.13 -7.46
CA GLY A 148 1.21 -1.28 -6.51
C GLY A 148 0.36 -2.08 -5.53
N LEU A 149 -0.76 -1.49 -5.11
CA LEU A 149 -1.73 -2.15 -4.24
C LEU A 149 -2.68 -2.99 -5.11
N GLU A 150 -2.81 -4.27 -4.79
CA GLU A 150 -3.77 -5.18 -5.40
C GLU A 150 -4.82 -5.57 -4.36
N TYR A 151 -6.00 -5.96 -4.82
CA TYR A 151 -7.00 -6.52 -3.92
C TYR A 151 -7.88 -7.56 -4.59
N ASP A 152 -8.22 -8.61 -3.85
CA ASP A 152 -9.16 -9.63 -4.28
C ASP A 152 -10.50 -9.40 -3.60
N ILE A 153 -11.58 -9.36 -4.37
CA ILE A 153 -12.95 -9.48 -3.88
C ILE A 153 -13.34 -10.95 -3.98
N LEU A 154 -13.43 -11.59 -2.82
CA LEU A 154 -13.74 -13.02 -2.69
C LEU A 154 -15.24 -13.18 -2.47
N ILE A 155 -15.95 -13.64 -3.50
CA ILE A 155 -17.41 -13.72 -3.53
C ILE A 155 -17.82 -15.18 -3.36
N ARG A 156 -18.51 -15.49 -2.24
CA ARG A 156 -19.02 -16.85 -1.97
C ARG A 156 -20.12 -17.25 -2.98
N PRO A 157 -20.35 -18.55 -3.19
CA PRO A 157 -21.41 -19.05 -4.08
C PRO A 157 -22.78 -18.42 -3.81
N GLY A 158 -23.53 -18.14 -4.88
CA GLY A 158 -24.88 -17.59 -4.82
C GLY A 158 -25.00 -16.11 -4.41
N VAL A 159 -23.89 -15.41 -4.17
CA VAL A 159 -23.91 -13.98 -3.86
C VAL A 159 -24.18 -13.15 -5.11
N ASP A 160 -25.08 -12.19 -4.97
CA ASP A 160 -25.41 -11.21 -6.02
C ASP A 160 -24.32 -10.13 -6.11
N VAL A 161 -23.54 -10.17 -7.20
CA VAL A 161 -22.43 -9.25 -7.47
C VAL A 161 -22.90 -7.80 -7.60
N SER A 162 -24.16 -7.56 -7.99
CA SER A 162 -24.69 -6.19 -8.18
C SER A 162 -24.73 -5.37 -6.89
N LYS A 163 -24.68 -6.05 -5.73
CA LYS A 163 -24.65 -5.45 -4.39
C LYS A 163 -23.26 -4.93 -3.98
N ILE A 164 -22.21 -5.35 -4.67
CA ILE A 164 -20.84 -4.93 -4.42
C ILE A 164 -20.65 -3.56 -5.08
N LEU A 165 -20.64 -2.51 -4.25
CA LEU A 165 -20.65 -1.13 -4.72
C LEU A 165 -19.72 -0.25 -3.90
N PHE A 166 -18.85 0.47 -4.60
CA PHE A 166 -17.92 1.40 -3.99
C PHE A 166 -18.35 2.82 -4.30
N GLU A 167 -18.51 3.63 -3.26
CA GLU A 167 -18.65 5.07 -3.40
C GLU A 167 -17.27 5.71 -3.44
N ILE A 168 -17.08 6.68 -4.32
CA ILE A 168 -15.79 7.32 -4.55
C ILE A 168 -15.91 8.81 -4.20
N GLU A 169 -14.94 9.31 -3.44
CA GLU A 169 -14.82 10.73 -3.12
C GLU A 169 -13.41 11.27 -3.34
N GLY A 170 -13.29 12.59 -3.56
CA GLY A 170 -12.02 13.30 -3.48
C GLY A 170 -11.14 13.25 -4.73
N PHE A 171 -11.76 13.07 -5.88
CA PHE A 171 -11.14 13.21 -7.21
C PHE A 171 -11.84 14.35 -7.98
N LYS A 172 -11.13 14.93 -8.95
CA LYS A 172 -11.67 15.93 -9.88
C LYS A 172 -12.44 15.28 -11.02
N GLU A 173 -11.89 14.20 -11.57
CA GLU A 173 -12.47 13.50 -12.71
C GLU A 173 -12.24 11.99 -12.62
N LEU A 174 -13.25 11.22 -13.01
CA LEU A 174 -13.19 9.77 -13.16
C LEU A 174 -13.30 9.44 -14.65
N LYS A 175 -12.32 8.73 -15.19
CA LYS A 175 -12.29 8.33 -16.61
C LYS A 175 -12.14 6.83 -16.75
N GLU A 176 -12.91 6.22 -17.64
CA GLU A 176 -12.59 4.88 -18.16
C GLU A 176 -11.40 4.96 -19.10
N THR A 177 -10.53 3.96 -19.03
CA THR A 177 -9.34 3.86 -19.89
C THR A 177 -9.61 2.94 -21.07
N LYS A 178 -8.83 3.10 -22.15
CA LYS A 178 -9.02 2.30 -23.38
C LYS A 178 -8.85 0.80 -23.19
N ASP A 179 -8.09 0.40 -22.17
CA ASP A 179 -7.88 -0.99 -21.78
C ASP A 179 -8.96 -1.54 -20.83
N GLY A 180 -10.00 -0.77 -20.51
CA GLY A 180 -11.12 -1.19 -19.66
C GLY A 180 -10.89 -0.98 -18.16
N GLY A 181 -9.87 -0.21 -17.80
CA GLY A 181 -9.61 0.28 -16.45
C GLY A 181 -10.36 1.57 -16.12
N ILE A 182 -10.07 2.14 -14.95
CA ILE A 182 -10.55 3.44 -14.49
C ILE A 182 -9.41 4.29 -13.94
N SER A 183 -9.49 5.60 -14.12
CA SER A 183 -8.51 6.56 -13.62
C SER A 183 -9.19 7.66 -12.84
N PHE A 184 -8.68 7.89 -11.62
CA PHE A 184 -9.05 9.00 -10.75
C PHE A 184 -8.04 10.13 -10.94
N ILE A 185 -8.47 11.23 -11.53
CA ILE A 185 -7.65 12.41 -11.80
C ILE A 185 -7.92 13.43 -10.71
N PHE A 186 -6.86 13.95 -10.12
CA PHE A 186 -6.92 14.93 -9.03
C PHE A 186 -6.73 16.36 -9.57
N SER A 187 -7.02 17.36 -8.75
CA SER A 187 -6.87 18.77 -9.14
C SER A 187 -5.41 19.15 -9.37
N SER A 188 -4.48 18.49 -8.68
CA SER A 188 -3.04 18.63 -8.94
C SER A 188 -2.55 18.00 -10.24
N GLY A 189 -3.39 17.24 -10.95
CA GLY A 189 -2.99 16.45 -12.11
C GLY A 189 -2.39 15.08 -11.77
N LYS A 190 -2.27 14.73 -10.48
CA LYS A 190 -1.98 13.35 -10.05
C LYS A 190 -3.07 12.40 -10.58
N VAL A 191 -2.71 11.13 -10.73
CA VAL A 191 -3.62 10.08 -11.20
C VAL A 191 -3.43 8.81 -10.39
N ILE A 192 -4.54 8.23 -9.93
CA ILE A 192 -4.59 6.82 -9.53
C ILE A 192 -5.24 6.06 -10.67
N HIS A 193 -4.61 4.99 -11.15
CA HIS A 193 -5.14 4.14 -12.18
C HIS A 193 -5.47 2.76 -11.62
N GLN A 194 -6.69 2.29 -11.83
CA GLN A 194 -7.09 0.92 -11.56
C GLN A 194 -7.27 0.19 -12.88
N ARG A 195 -6.55 -0.92 -13.07
CA ARG A 195 -6.60 -1.70 -14.32
C ARG A 195 -7.97 -2.34 -14.52
N LYS A 196 -8.25 -2.82 -15.74
CA LYS A 196 -9.39 -3.70 -15.99
C LYS A 196 -9.41 -4.84 -14.95
N PRO A 197 -10.56 -5.16 -14.34
CA PRO A 197 -10.63 -6.21 -13.34
C PRO A 197 -10.37 -7.57 -14.02
N TYR A 198 -9.52 -8.39 -13.41
CA TYR A 198 -9.38 -9.78 -13.79
C TYR A 198 -10.39 -10.60 -12.98
N ILE A 199 -11.28 -11.33 -13.66
CA ILE A 199 -12.39 -12.03 -13.00
C ILE A 199 -12.31 -13.50 -13.35
N TYR A 200 -12.41 -14.37 -12.35
CA TYR A 200 -12.29 -15.81 -12.57
C TYR A 200 -12.96 -16.66 -11.50
N GLN A 201 -13.20 -17.93 -11.85
CA GLN A 201 -13.55 -18.99 -10.92
C GLN A 201 -12.44 -20.04 -10.91
N GLU A 202 -12.24 -20.69 -9.76
CA GLU A 202 -11.40 -21.89 -9.67
C GLU A 202 -12.30 -23.12 -9.55
N ILE A 203 -12.34 -23.92 -10.62
CA ILE A 203 -13.20 -25.10 -10.74
C ILE A 203 -12.31 -26.31 -11.01
N ASN A 204 -12.33 -27.29 -10.12
CA ASN A 204 -11.51 -28.51 -10.20
C ASN A 204 -10.00 -28.21 -10.40
N GLY A 205 -9.49 -27.19 -9.70
CA GLY A 205 -8.09 -26.75 -9.79
C GLY A 205 -7.71 -26.00 -11.07
N LYS A 206 -8.69 -25.70 -11.95
CA LYS A 206 -8.48 -24.88 -13.15
C LYS A 206 -9.08 -23.50 -12.97
N ARG A 207 -8.35 -22.49 -13.43
CA ARG A 207 -8.84 -21.11 -13.51
C ARG A 207 -9.67 -20.93 -14.77
N ILE A 208 -10.91 -20.51 -14.60
CA ILE A 208 -11.85 -20.18 -15.68
C ILE A 208 -12.09 -18.68 -15.62
N GLU A 209 -11.55 -17.96 -16.60
CA GLU A 209 -11.74 -16.52 -16.73
C GLU A 209 -13.18 -16.20 -17.13
N ILE A 210 -13.74 -15.17 -16.51
CA ILE A 210 -15.08 -14.64 -16.79
C ILE A 210 -14.89 -13.21 -17.29
N ASP A 211 -15.39 -12.88 -18.47
CA ASP A 211 -15.29 -11.51 -18.95
C ASP A 211 -16.20 -10.57 -18.14
N GLY A 212 -15.74 -9.34 -17.98
CA GLY A 212 -16.43 -8.32 -17.22
C GLY A 212 -15.71 -6.97 -17.27
N SER A 213 -16.36 -5.97 -16.68
CA SER A 213 -15.89 -4.58 -16.69
C SER A 213 -16.33 -3.83 -15.44
N TYR A 214 -15.82 -2.61 -15.27
CA TYR A 214 -16.41 -1.70 -14.30
C TYR A 214 -17.80 -1.26 -14.74
N ARG A 215 -18.67 -1.08 -13.73
CA ARG A 215 -19.96 -0.40 -13.86
C ARG A 215 -19.88 0.91 -13.10
N ILE A 216 -19.78 2.03 -13.82
CA ILE A 216 -19.66 3.37 -13.22
C ILE A 216 -20.99 4.11 -13.38
N PHE A 217 -21.44 4.78 -12.32
CA PHE A 217 -22.63 5.62 -12.39
C PHE A 217 -22.63 6.70 -11.32
N GLU A 218 -23.53 7.67 -11.47
CA GLU A 218 -23.74 8.75 -10.52
C GLU A 218 -25.16 8.66 -9.96
N LYS A 219 -25.31 8.90 -8.66
CA LYS A 219 -26.62 8.97 -7.99
C LYS A 219 -26.55 9.96 -6.85
N ASN A 220 -27.48 10.93 -6.85
CA ASN A 220 -27.57 12.00 -5.84
C ASN A 220 -26.26 12.79 -5.71
N GLY A 221 -25.57 13.06 -6.82
CA GLY A 221 -24.29 13.77 -6.85
C GLY A 221 -23.08 12.96 -6.36
N MET A 222 -23.28 11.70 -5.97
CA MET A 222 -22.19 10.79 -5.57
C MET A 222 -21.85 9.85 -6.71
N LYS A 223 -20.54 9.57 -6.90
CA LYS A 223 -20.06 8.63 -7.91
C LYS A 223 -19.79 7.27 -7.31
N TYR A 224 -20.13 6.25 -8.07
CA TYR A 224 -19.95 4.86 -7.67
C TYR A 224 -19.29 4.05 -8.77
N PHE A 225 -18.57 3.00 -8.36
CA PHE A 225 -18.23 1.89 -9.24
C PHE A 225 -18.64 0.55 -8.64
N GLY A 226 -19.02 -0.37 -9.50
CA GLY A 226 -19.17 -1.80 -9.23
C GLY A 226 -18.70 -2.58 -10.44
N PHE A 227 -19.28 -3.76 -10.69
CA PHE A 227 -18.86 -4.63 -11.78
C PHE A 227 -20.04 -5.08 -12.64
N ASN A 228 -19.81 -5.12 -13.95
CA ASN A 228 -20.58 -5.93 -14.88
C ASN A 228 -19.81 -7.24 -15.05
N VAL A 229 -20.47 -8.37 -14.79
CA VAL A 229 -19.85 -9.70 -14.90
C VAL A 229 -20.72 -10.54 -15.81
N ASN A 230 -20.12 -11.16 -16.82
CA ASN A 230 -20.82 -12.09 -17.69
C ASN A 230 -21.27 -13.35 -16.93
N SER A 231 -22.08 -14.20 -17.57
CA SER A 231 -22.58 -15.43 -16.95
C SER A 231 -21.44 -16.30 -16.41
N PHE A 232 -21.59 -16.77 -15.17
CA PHE A 232 -20.66 -17.65 -14.48
C PHE A 232 -21.45 -18.71 -13.69
N ASP A 233 -20.77 -19.76 -13.22
CA ASP A 233 -21.40 -20.83 -12.45
C ASP A 233 -21.57 -20.41 -10.99
N SER A 234 -22.78 -20.05 -10.58
CA SER A 234 -23.09 -19.52 -9.25
C SER A 234 -22.84 -20.51 -8.10
N ARG A 235 -22.57 -21.79 -8.39
CA ARG A 235 -22.22 -22.82 -7.40
C ARG A 235 -20.78 -22.69 -6.92
N TYR A 236 -19.92 -21.98 -7.65
CA TYR A 236 -18.52 -21.79 -7.31
C TYR A 236 -18.26 -20.35 -6.88
N PRO A 237 -17.24 -20.12 -6.02
CA PRO A 237 -16.79 -18.77 -5.71
C PRO A 237 -16.40 -18.00 -6.97
N LEU A 238 -16.60 -16.68 -6.93
CA LEU A 238 -16.13 -15.75 -7.94
C LEU A 238 -15.05 -14.86 -7.31
N ILE A 239 -13.93 -14.68 -8.01
CA ILE A 239 -12.87 -13.77 -7.60
C ILE A 239 -12.83 -12.63 -8.61
N ILE A 240 -12.86 -11.39 -8.10
CA ILE A 240 -12.60 -10.18 -8.88
C ILE A 240 -11.30 -9.58 -8.33
N ASP A 241 -10.28 -9.45 -9.15
CA ASP A 241 -8.94 -8.97 -8.80
C ASP A 241 -8.62 -7.68 -9.59
N PRO A 242 -8.88 -6.50 -9.01
CA PRO A 242 -8.41 -5.23 -9.54
C PRO A 242 -7.01 -4.86 -9.03
N THR A 243 -6.18 -4.35 -9.93
CA THR A 243 -4.86 -3.79 -9.60
C THR A 243 -4.92 -2.26 -9.54
N ILE A 244 -4.52 -1.65 -8.42
CA ILE A 244 -4.35 -0.20 -8.26
C ILE A 244 -2.88 0.17 -8.47
N ILE A 245 -2.64 0.91 -9.53
CA ILE A 245 -1.37 1.53 -9.85
C ILE A 245 -1.45 3.01 -9.48
N TYR A 246 -0.55 3.41 -8.60
CA TYR A 246 -0.35 4.82 -8.27
C TYR A 246 1.13 5.07 -8.00
N SER A 247 1.55 6.30 -8.25
CA SER A 247 2.92 6.74 -8.00
C SER A 247 2.93 7.61 -6.76
N THR A 248 3.36 7.05 -5.63
CA THR A 248 3.91 7.84 -4.54
C THR A 248 5.33 8.18 -4.91
N PHE A 249 5.61 9.46 -5.10
CA PHE A 249 6.99 9.92 -5.15
C PHE A 249 7.62 9.64 -3.79
N LEU A 250 8.55 8.69 -3.72
CA LEU A 250 9.43 8.52 -2.57
C LEU A 250 10.47 9.65 -2.63
N GLY A 251 10.32 10.65 -1.77
CA GLY A 251 11.22 11.81 -1.66
C GLY A 251 10.51 13.14 -1.41
N GLY A 252 11.16 14.02 -0.64
CA GLY A 252 10.76 15.40 -0.35
C GLY A 252 11.17 16.39 -1.44
N SER A 253 11.20 17.69 -1.12
CA SER A 253 11.66 18.77 -2.02
C SER A 253 13.14 19.13 -1.84
N ASN A 254 13.79 18.66 -0.78
CA ASN A 254 15.22 18.86 -0.55
C ASN A 254 16.02 17.63 -0.98
N PHE A 255 17.36 17.74 -0.93
CA PHE A 255 18.25 16.66 -1.34
C PHE A 255 17.97 15.37 -0.55
N ASP A 256 17.51 14.34 -1.25
CA ASP A 256 17.41 12.99 -0.71
C ASP A 256 18.49 12.15 -1.39
N GLY A 257 19.47 11.73 -0.61
CA GLY A 257 20.59 10.91 -1.07
C GLY A 257 20.54 9.54 -0.42
N GLY A 258 20.30 8.49 -1.21
CA GLY A 258 20.59 7.12 -0.78
C GLY A 258 22.10 6.90 -0.79
N TYR A 259 22.70 6.66 0.37
CA TYR A 259 24.13 6.41 0.51
C TYR A 259 24.50 4.92 0.47
N GLY A 260 23.51 4.05 0.66
CA GLY A 260 23.73 2.62 0.60
C GLY A 260 22.41 1.87 0.61
N ILE A 261 22.41 0.76 -0.14
CA ILE A 261 21.37 -0.26 -0.08
C ILE A 261 22.06 -1.59 0.20
N ALA A 262 21.55 -2.35 1.15
CA ALA A 262 21.99 -3.72 1.41
C ALA A 262 20.77 -4.62 1.55
N VAL A 263 20.90 -5.87 1.13
CA VAL A 263 19.91 -6.91 1.37
C VAL A 263 20.60 -7.99 2.19
N ASP A 264 19.99 -8.38 3.31
CA ASP A 264 20.55 -9.47 4.12
C ASP A 264 20.16 -10.85 3.58
N ASN A 265 20.72 -11.91 4.17
CA ASN A 265 20.44 -13.30 3.78
C ASN A 265 19.00 -13.74 4.07
N LEU A 266 18.21 -12.91 4.74
CA LEU A 266 16.78 -13.13 5.04
C LEU A 266 15.87 -12.33 4.09
N GLY A 267 16.45 -11.55 3.17
CA GLY A 267 15.71 -10.75 2.18
C GLY A 267 15.23 -9.40 2.71
N TYR A 268 15.66 -8.97 3.89
CA TYR A 268 15.37 -7.62 4.39
C TYR A 268 16.23 -6.60 3.66
N VAL A 269 15.60 -5.53 3.17
CA VAL A 269 16.27 -4.42 2.49
C VAL A 269 16.54 -3.29 3.46
N TYR A 270 17.79 -2.87 3.54
CA TYR A 270 18.27 -1.76 4.34
C TYR A 270 18.64 -0.63 3.40
N VAL A 271 17.98 0.52 3.53
CA VAL A 271 18.34 1.73 2.81
C VAL A 271 18.86 2.73 3.83
N ILE A 272 20.09 3.19 3.64
CA ILE A 272 20.66 4.29 4.41
C ILE A 272 20.78 5.51 3.50
N GLY A 273 20.48 6.67 4.04
CA GLY A 273 20.53 7.91 3.27
C GLY A 273 20.35 9.13 4.15
N GLN A 274 20.56 10.29 3.55
CA GLN A 274 20.14 11.56 4.12
C GLN A 274 18.86 11.97 3.42
N THR A 275 17.85 12.31 4.20
CA THR A 275 16.71 13.08 3.70
C THR A 275 16.73 14.45 4.36
N PHE A 276 16.60 15.50 3.55
CA PHE A 276 16.38 16.86 4.03
C PHE A 276 14.88 17.22 4.01
N SER A 277 13.99 16.22 4.06
CA SER A 277 12.54 16.44 4.06
C SER A 277 12.06 17.16 5.33
N SER A 278 11.18 18.14 5.15
CA SER A 278 10.32 18.76 6.18
C SER A 278 8.91 18.18 6.18
#